data_AF-A0A0B1TTU4-F1
#
_entry.id   AF-A0A0B1TTU4-F1
#
_cell.length_a   1.000
_cell.length_b   1.000
_cell.length_c   1.000
_cell.angle_alpha   90.00
_cell.angle_beta   90.00
_cell.angle_gamma   90.00
#
_symmetry.space_group_name_H-M   'P 1'
#
loop_
_entity.id
_entity.type
_entity.pdbx_description
1 polymer ?
#
loop_
_entity_poly.entity_id
_entity_poly.type
_entity_poly.pdbx_seq_one_letter_code
_entity_poly.pdbx_strand_id
1 'polypeptide(L)'
;MEPVVKKLYEAGANIHFFGSSEYRLMAKLPVWSCDSSSWAKYPSLGVVLFWNPKHSRFDMTDKIHFPKLQEGKTPSGCVYYRDYDYLRDFEEYLGSNLSFTLDDMIGEEADLNRAVVNMLYYCQLEEKIAEHQRSLGFVLPD
;
A
#
# COMPACT_ATOMS: atom_id res chain seq x y z
N MET A 1 26.30 -8.90 11.02
CA MET A 1 26.61 -9.03 9.58
C MET A 1 25.85 -7.92 8.87
N GLU A 2 26.56 -7.05 8.16
CA GLU A 2 25.93 -5.94 7.46
C GLU A 2 25.23 -6.45 6.18
N PRO A 3 23.96 -6.08 5.93
CA PRO A 3 23.24 -6.52 4.74
C PRO A 3 23.98 -6.13 3.47
N VAL A 4 24.06 -7.03 2.48
CA VAL A 4 24.71 -6.77 1.17
C VAL A 4 24.18 -5.48 0.53
N VAL A 5 22.89 -5.22 0.70
CA VAL A 5 22.21 -4.01 0.23
C VAL A 5 22.88 -2.73 0.75
N LYS A 6 23.31 -2.68 2.01
CA LYS A 6 23.96 -1.49 2.59
C LYS A 6 25.35 -1.25 1.97
N LYS A 7 26.11 -2.31 1.70
CA LYS A 7 27.40 -2.20 0.99
C LYS A 7 27.24 -1.68 -0.44
N LEU A 8 26.19 -2.10 -1.14
CA LEU A 8 25.90 -1.61 -2.48
C LEU A 8 25.52 -0.12 -2.46
N TYR A 9 24.68 0.28 -1.51
CA TYR A 9 24.32 1.68 -1.30
C TYR A 9 25.53 2.56 -0.98
N GLU A 10 26.41 2.12 -0.08
CA GLU A 10 27.65 2.84 0.29
C GLU A 10 28.63 2.97 -0.88
N ALA A 11 28.57 2.05 -1.84
CA ALA A 11 29.31 2.13 -3.10
C ALA A 11 28.65 3.06 -4.14
N GLY A 12 27.54 3.73 -3.80
CA GLY A 12 26.82 4.66 -4.67
C GLY A 12 25.85 3.98 -5.65
N ALA A 13 25.48 2.72 -5.41
CA ALA A 13 24.54 2.01 -6.28
C ALA A 13 23.07 2.31 -5.93
N ASN A 14 22.26 2.52 -6.96
CA ASN A 14 20.80 2.59 -6.84
C ASN A 14 20.22 1.17 -6.74
N ILE A 15 19.48 0.89 -5.67
CA ILE A 15 18.97 -0.46 -5.37
C ILE A 15 17.53 -0.61 -5.85
N HIS A 16 17.31 -1.50 -6.82
CA HIS A 16 15.96 -1.91 -7.21
C HIS A 16 15.53 -3.17 -6.46
N PHE A 17 14.36 -3.13 -5.80
CA PHE A 17 13.78 -4.26 -5.10
C PHE A 17 12.73 -4.96 -5.96
N PHE A 18 13.03 -6.18 -6.40
CA PHE A 18 12.17 -6.91 -7.33
C PHE A 18 10.94 -7.53 -6.66
N GLY A 19 9.78 -7.36 -7.29
CA GLY A 19 8.56 -8.13 -7.03
C GLY A 19 7.85 -7.86 -5.70
N SER A 20 8.17 -6.78 -4.98
CA SER A 20 7.48 -6.41 -3.74
C SER A 20 7.38 -4.90 -3.56
N SER A 21 6.24 -4.48 -3.03
CA SER A 21 5.92 -3.11 -2.63
C SER A 21 5.46 -3.04 -1.17
N GLU A 22 5.94 -3.95 -0.31
CA GLU A 22 5.62 -3.96 1.13
C GLU A 22 6.48 -2.96 1.93
N TYR A 23 5.82 -2.08 2.71
CA TYR A 23 6.47 -1.07 3.54
C TYR A 23 7.54 -1.69 4.46
N ARG A 24 7.18 -2.76 5.17
CA ARG A 24 8.07 -3.40 6.16
C ARG A 24 9.43 -3.82 5.61
N LEU A 25 9.50 -4.11 4.31
CA LEU A 25 10.72 -4.54 3.62
C LEU A 25 11.51 -3.34 3.11
N MET A 26 10.83 -2.41 2.43
CA MET A 26 11.49 -1.29 1.75
C MET A 26 11.94 -0.19 2.71
N ALA A 27 11.14 0.12 3.73
CA ALA A 27 11.43 1.24 4.62
C ALA A 27 12.77 1.06 5.37
N LYS A 28 13.17 -0.18 5.66
CA LYS A 28 14.38 -0.49 6.46
C LYS A 28 15.68 -0.52 5.65
N LEU A 29 15.59 -0.42 4.32
CA LEU A 29 16.70 -0.59 3.40
C LEU A 29 16.77 0.63 2.49
N PRO A 30 17.95 1.00 1.96
CA PRO A 30 18.08 2.10 1.00
C PRO A 30 17.59 1.68 -0.40
N VAL A 31 16.33 1.32 -0.52
CA VAL A 31 15.68 0.93 -1.78
C VAL A 31 15.38 2.19 -2.58
N TRP A 32 15.86 2.22 -3.81
CA TRP A 32 15.68 3.30 -4.78
C TRP A 32 14.38 3.16 -5.58
N SER A 33 14.06 1.94 -6.00
CA SER A 33 12.83 1.66 -6.74
C SER A 33 12.38 0.22 -6.54
N CYS A 34 11.13 -0.09 -6.88
CA CYS A 34 10.59 -1.44 -6.82
C CYS A 34 9.61 -1.70 -7.96
N ASP A 35 9.32 -2.98 -8.21
CA ASP A 35 8.22 -3.41 -9.06
C ASP A 35 7.31 -4.39 -8.32
N SER A 36 6.03 -4.40 -8.68
CA SER A 36 5.05 -5.32 -8.11
C SER A 36 3.93 -5.51 -9.10
N SER A 37 3.37 -6.72 -9.20
CA SER A 37 2.14 -6.96 -9.97
C SER A 37 0.88 -6.73 -9.15
N SER A 38 1.02 -6.46 -7.84
CA SER A 38 -0.08 -6.35 -6.91
C SER A 38 -0.99 -5.16 -7.23
N TRP A 39 -0.43 -4.03 -7.66
CA TRP A 39 -1.21 -2.83 -7.99
C TRP A 39 -2.24 -3.08 -9.10
N ALA A 40 -1.88 -3.90 -10.11
CA ALA A 40 -2.78 -4.25 -11.21
C ALA A 40 -3.76 -5.38 -10.84
N LYS A 41 -3.33 -6.34 -10.01
CA LYS A 41 -4.14 -7.53 -9.66
C LYS A 41 -5.19 -7.23 -8.59
N TYR A 42 -4.82 -6.49 -7.55
CA TYR A 42 -5.64 -6.28 -6.35
C TYR A 42 -7.04 -5.71 -6.65
N PRO A 43 -7.21 -4.70 -7.52
CA PRO A 43 -8.53 -4.14 -7.82
C PRO A 43 -9.51 -5.19 -8.35
N SER A 44 -9.04 -6.06 -9.26
CA SER A 44 -9.84 -7.13 -9.86
C SER A 44 -10.23 -8.23 -8.86
N LEU A 45 -9.48 -8.36 -7.77
CA LEU A 45 -9.73 -9.28 -6.66
C LEU A 45 -10.54 -8.63 -5.53
N GLY A 46 -11.00 -7.38 -5.71
CA GLY A 46 -11.72 -6.65 -4.68
C GLY A 46 -10.84 -6.14 -3.54
N VAL A 47 -9.51 -6.10 -3.70
CA VAL A 47 -8.59 -5.70 -2.64
C VAL A 47 -8.26 -4.22 -2.75
N VAL A 48 -8.49 -3.49 -1.66
CA VAL A 48 -8.16 -2.07 -1.50
C VAL A 48 -7.18 -1.90 -0.35
N LEU A 49 -6.18 -1.04 -0.56
CA LEU A 49 -5.13 -0.75 0.39
C LEU A 49 -5.41 0.56 1.11
N PHE A 50 -5.16 0.58 2.42
CA PHE A 50 -5.32 1.77 3.23
C PHE A 50 -4.19 1.85 4.26
N TRP A 51 -3.45 2.95 4.26
CA TRP A 51 -2.50 3.25 5.34
C TRP A 51 -3.29 3.78 6.54
N ASN A 52 -3.59 2.92 7.50
CA ASN A 52 -4.48 3.28 8.60
C ASN A 52 -3.69 3.88 9.78
N PRO A 53 -3.79 5.20 10.03
CA PRO A 53 -3.02 5.89 11.06
C PRO A 53 -3.43 5.53 12.50
N LYS A 54 -4.54 4.77 12.68
CA LYS A 54 -4.98 4.29 14.01
C LYS A 54 -4.14 3.12 14.50
N HIS A 55 -3.42 2.44 13.61
CA HIS A 55 -2.52 1.38 14.00
C HIS A 55 -1.20 1.93 14.55
N SER A 56 -0.61 1.22 15.51
CA SER A 56 0.70 1.51 16.10
C SER A 56 1.81 0.57 15.62
N ARG A 57 1.49 -0.35 14.69
CA ARG A 57 2.47 -1.27 14.12
C ARG A 57 3.35 -0.58 13.07
N PHE A 58 4.53 -1.15 12.82
CA PHE A 58 5.51 -0.58 11.88
C PHE A 58 4.95 -0.38 10.46
N ASP A 59 4.22 -1.37 9.96
CA ASP A 59 3.56 -1.34 8.65
C ASP A 59 2.06 -1.18 8.87
N MET A 60 1.54 0.04 8.76
CA MET A 60 0.16 0.36 9.11
C MET A 60 -0.84 0.06 7.98
N THR A 61 -0.40 -0.63 6.92
CA THR A 61 -1.26 -0.95 5.78
C THR A 61 -2.28 -2.02 6.15
N ASP A 62 -3.55 -1.70 5.91
CA ASP A 62 -4.66 -2.64 5.89
C ASP A 62 -4.98 -3.06 4.45
N LYS A 63 -5.43 -4.30 4.29
CA LYS A 63 -5.98 -4.83 3.04
C LYS A 63 -7.46 -5.10 3.24
N ILE A 64 -8.30 -4.30 2.64
CA ILE A 64 -9.75 -4.35 2.79
C ILE A 64 -10.32 -5.05 1.55
N HIS A 65 -11.21 -6.01 1.77
CA HIS A 65 -11.83 -6.80 0.71
C HIS A 65 -13.28 -6.35 0.46
N PHE A 66 -13.50 -5.83 -0.74
CA PHE A 66 -14.78 -5.49 -1.35
C PHE A 66 -15.10 -6.53 -2.43
N PRO A 67 -15.86 -7.58 -2.10
CA PRO A 67 -16.08 -8.69 -3.02
C PRO A 67 -16.92 -8.25 -4.23
N LYS A 68 -16.55 -8.76 -5.41
CA LYS A 68 -17.33 -8.58 -6.64
C LYS A 68 -18.68 -9.29 -6.62
N LEU A 69 -18.74 -10.43 -5.94
CA LEU A 69 -19.92 -11.28 -5.81
C LEU A 69 -20.17 -11.52 -4.33
N GLN A 70 -21.44 -11.55 -3.90
CA GLN A 70 -21.81 -11.67 -2.48
C GLN A 70 -21.17 -12.88 -1.75
N GLU A 71 -20.83 -13.95 -2.47
CA GLU A 71 -20.26 -15.19 -1.92
C GLU A 71 -18.73 -15.32 -2.10
N GLY A 72 -18.04 -14.24 -2.48
CA GLY A 72 -16.59 -14.27 -2.68
C GLY A 72 -15.82 -14.52 -1.37
N LYS A 73 -15.04 -15.61 -1.29
CA LYS A 73 -14.14 -15.85 -0.16
C LYS A 73 -13.13 -14.71 -0.04
N THR A 74 -13.01 -14.13 1.15
CA THR A 74 -12.01 -13.10 1.43
C THR A 74 -10.59 -13.63 1.21
N PRO A 75 -9.77 -12.95 0.38
CA PRO A 75 -8.38 -13.32 0.17
C PRO A 75 -7.58 -13.33 1.49
N SER A 76 -6.58 -14.20 1.56
CA SER A 76 -5.73 -14.31 2.77
C SER A 76 -5.08 -12.97 3.11
N GLY A 77 -5.10 -12.61 4.41
CA GLY A 77 -4.55 -11.35 4.91
C GLY A 77 -5.39 -10.11 4.59
N CYS A 78 -6.61 -10.29 4.07
CA CYS A 78 -7.58 -9.20 3.90
C CYS A 78 -8.71 -9.30 4.93
N VAL A 79 -9.34 -8.17 5.24
CA VAL A 79 -10.54 -8.08 6.09
C VAL A 79 -11.73 -7.75 5.21
N TYR A 80 -12.85 -8.46 5.37
CA TYR A 80 -14.08 -8.13 4.64
C TYR A 80 -14.57 -6.74 5.06
N TYR A 81 -14.93 -5.87 4.12
CA TYR A 81 -15.17 -4.45 4.42
C TYR A 81 -16.26 -4.23 5.49
N ARG A 82 -17.27 -5.10 5.59
CA ARG A 82 -18.32 -4.98 6.61
C ARG A 82 -17.86 -5.34 8.02
N ASP A 83 -16.78 -6.11 8.13
CA ASP A 83 -16.17 -6.53 9.39
C ASP A 83 -14.94 -5.67 9.72
N TYR A 84 -14.69 -4.60 8.97
CA TYR A 84 -13.51 -3.77 9.14
C TYR A 84 -13.74 -2.69 10.19
N ASP A 85 -13.04 -2.81 11.33
CA ASP A 85 -13.22 -1.95 12.51
C ASP A 85 -13.03 -0.44 12.24
N TYR A 86 -12.24 -0.09 11.22
CA TYR A 86 -11.90 1.30 10.86
C TYR A 86 -12.59 1.76 9.56
N LEU A 87 -13.75 1.17 9.23
CA LEU A 87 -14.47 1.49 7.99
C LEU A 87 -14.82 2.97 7.85
N ARG A 88 -15.14 3.64 8.96
CA ARG A 88 -15.43 5.09 8.97
C ARG A 88 -14.22 5.94 8.62
N ASP A 89 -13.04 5.61 9.17
CA ASP A 89 -11.79 6.31 8.84
C ASP A 89 -11.42 6.08 7.37
N PHE A 90 -11.66 4.87 6.86
CA PHE A 90 -11.46 4.57 5.45
C PHE A 90 -12.43 5.32 4.53
N GLU A 91 -13.70 5.43 4.90
CA GLU A 91 -14.70 6.22 4.15
C GLU A 91 -14.34 7.71 4.13
N GLU A 92 -13.87 8.27 5.25
CA GLU A 92 -13.35 9.64 5.30
C GLU A 92 -12.13 9.83 4.39
N TYR A 93 -11.21 8.87 4.38
CA TYR A 93 -10.07 8.86 3.47
C TYR A 93 -10.50 8.88 1.99
N LEU A 94 -11.49 8.06 1.61
CA LEU A 94 -12.05 8.05 0.26
C LEU A 94 -12.68 9.39 -0.11
N GLY A 95 -13.53 9.93 0.76
CA GLY A 95 -14.25 11.18 0.51
C GLY A 95 -13.32 12.39 0.40
N SER A 96 -12.36 12.52 1.32
CA SER A 96 -11.45 13.66 1.39
C SER A 96 -10.43 13.71 0.25
N ASN A 97 -9.98 12.56 -0.25
CA ASN A 97 -8.94 12.51 -1.28
C ASN A 97 -9.49 12.36 -2.69
N LEU A 98 -10.61 11.65 -2.86
CA LEU A 98 -11.11 11.23 -4.17
C LEU A 98 -12.59 11.59 -4.39
N SER A 99 -13.28 12.15 -3.39
CA SER A 99 -14.74 12.31 -3.41
C SER A 99 -15.50 10.99 -3.64
N PHE A 100 -14.89 9.88 -3.23
CA PHE A 100 -15.47 8.54 -3.32
C PHE A 100 -16.21 8.17 -2.04
N THR A 101 -17.12 7.21 -2.19
CA THR A 101 -17.89 6.56 -1.12
C THR A 101 -17.60 5.07 -1.10
N LEU A 102 -18.15 4.35 -0.12
CA LEU A 102 -18.07 2.89 -0.10
C LEU A 102 -18.79 2.24 -1.28
N ASP A 103 -19.85 2.86 -1.81
CA ASP A 103 -20.60 2.34 -2.95
C ASP A 103 -19.74 2.31 -4.23
N ASP A 104 -18.83 3.28 -4.39
CA ASP A 104 -17.87 3.31 -5.50
C ASP A 104 -16.92 2.10 -5.47
N MET A 105 -16.74 1.47 -4.30
CA MET A 105 -15.91 0.27 -4.14
C MET A 105 -16.63 -1.04 -4.46
N ILE A 106 -17.95 -1.01 -4.71
CA ILE A 106 -18.76 -2.21 -5.02
C ILE A 106 -19.69 -2.05 -6.25
N GLY A 107 -19.81 -0.85 -6.79
CA GLY A 107 -20.60 -0.54 -7.99
C GLY A 107 -20.02 -1.09 -9.31
N GLU A 108 -20.62 -0.66 -10.42
CA GLU A 108 -20.28 -1.12 -11.78
C GLU A 108 -18.81 -0.84 -12.13
N GLU A 109 -18.32 0.35 -11.80
CA GLU A 109 -16.94 0.80 -12.07
C GLU A 109 -15.95 0.43 -10.96
N ALA A 110 -16.32 -0.48 -10.05
CA ALA A 110 -15.55 -0.71 -8.84
C ALA A 110 -14.12 -1.22 -9.09
N ASP A 111 -13.86 -1.94 -10.18
CA ASP A 111 -12.50 -2.33 -10.53
C ASP A 111 -11.60 -1.11 -10.80
N LEU A 112 -12.11 -0.15 -11.57
CA LEU A 112 -11.39 1.07 -11.89
C LEU A 112 -11.24 1.94 -10.64
N ASN A 113 -12.32 2.13 -9.88
CA ASN A 113 -12.30 2.95 -8.67
C ASN A 113 -11.32 2.39 -7.62
N ARG A 114 -11.34 1.07 -7.38
CA ARG A 114 -10.36 0.41 -6.50
C ARG A 114 -8.92 0.56 -7.01
N ALA A 115 -8.71 0.56 -8.32
CA ALA A 115 -7.39 0.82 -8.90
C ALA A 115 -6.91 2.24 -8.59
N VAL A 116 -7.78 3.25 -8.74
CA VAL A 116 -7.47 4.64 -8.38
C VAL A 116 -7.13 4.79 -6.90
N VAL A 117 -7.93 4.18 -6.01
CA VAL A 117 -7.66 4.20 -4.56
C VAL A 117 -6.31 3.55 -4.24
N ASN A 118 -6.00 2.41 -4.86
CA ASN A 118 -4.72 1.73 -4.67
C ASN A 118 -3.54 2.55 -5.22
N MET A 119 -3.72 3.26 -6.34
CA MET A 119 -2.70 4.17 -6.88
C MET A 119 -2.40 5.31 -5.91
N LEU A 120 -3.44 5.95 -5.37
CA LEU A 120 -3.27 6.97 -4.33
C LEU A 120 -2.51 6.42 -3.12
N TYR A 121 -2.89 5.22 -2.66
CA TYR A 121 -2.17 4.55 -1.57
C TYR A 121 -0.68 4.35 -1.89
N TYR A 122 -0.33 3.90 -3.11
CA TYR A 122 1.09 3.68 -3.48
C TYR A 122 1.88 5.00 -3.55
N CYS A 123 1.28 6.08 -4.05
CA CYS A 123 1.90 7.40 -4.01
C CYS A 123 2.21 7.83 -2.57
N GLN A 124 1.25 7.69 -1.66
CA GLN A 124 1.46 8.00 -0.25
C GLN A 124 2.46 7.05 0.42
N LEU A 125 2.51 5.78 -0.01
CA LEU A 125 3.43 4.79 0.52
C LEU A 125 4.89 5.16 0.17
N GLU A 126 5.13 5.63 -1.06
CA GLU A 126 6.44 6.09 -1.52
C GLU A 126 6.98 7.20 -0.61
N GLU A 127 6.17 8.23 -0.33
CA GLU A 127 6.52 9.32 0.58
C GLU A 127 6.89 8.79 1.98
N LYS A 128 6.07 7.90 2.55
CA LYS A 128 6.30 7.32 3.88
C LYS A 128 7.57 6.48 3.95
N ILE A 129 7.90 5.77 2.88
CA ILE A 129 9.14 4.98 2.78
C ILE A 129 10.33 5.92 2.73
N ALA A 130 10.26 6.94 1.87
CA ALA A 130 11.33 7.92 1.72
C ALA A 130 11.60 8.68 3.03
N GLU A 131 10.55 9.11 3.72
CA GLU A 131 10.64 9.73 5.05
C GLU A 131 11.34 8.81 6.06
N HIS A 132 10.95 7.54 6.13
CA HIS A 132 11.56 6.60 7.07
C HIS A 132 13.02 6.31 6.70
N GLN A 133 13.33 6.10 5.42
CA GLN A 133 14.71 5.88 4.95
C GLN A 133 15.61 7.07 5.27
N ARG A 134 15.14 8.31 5.06
CA ARG A 134 15.84 9.54 5.45
C ARG A 134 16.08 9.61 6.96
N SER A 135 15.10 9.19 7.76
CA SER A 135 15.25 9.13 9.23
C SER A 135 16.32 8.13 9.70
N LEU A 136 16.63 7.12 8.88
CA LEU A 136 17.72 6.17 9.10
C LEU A 136 19.08 6.67 8.59
N GLY A 137 19.13 7.87 7.99
CA GLY A 137 20.34 8.48 7.45
C GLY A 137 20.65 8.11 6.00
N PHE A 138 19.69 7.50 5.27
CA PHE A 138 19.85 7.29 3.83
C PHE A 138 19.59 8.57 3.06
N VAL A 139 20.42 8.82 2.05
CA VAL A 139 20.33 9.94 1.11
C VAL A 139 19.65 9.41 -0.15
N LEU A 140 18.46 9.94 -0.43
CA LEU A 140 17.71 9.66 -1.64
C LEU A 140 17.86 10.89 -2.55
N PRO A 141 18.29 10.75 -3.81
CA PRO A 141 18.31 11.86 -4.76
C PRO A 141 16.97 12.59 -4.88
N ASP A 142 17.06 13.87 -5.22
CA ASP A 142 15.93 14.79 -5.41
C ASP A 142 15.03 14.42 -6.60
#